data_AF-A0A7Z9HV76-F1
#
_entry.id   AF-A0A7Z9HV76-F1
#
_cell.length_a   1.000
_cell.length_b   1.000
_cell.length_c   1.000
_cell.angle_alpha   90.00
_cell.angle_beta   90.00
_cell.angle_gamma   90.00
#
_symmetry.space_group_name_H-M   'P 1'
#
loop_
_entity.id
_entity.type
_entity.pdbx_description
1 polymer ?
#
loop_
_entity_poly.entity_id
_entity_poly.type
_entity_poly.pdbx_seq_one_letter_code
_entity_poly.pdbx_strand_id
1 'polypeptide(L)'
;MRFNFLACAIALSTVVSVSVDAEGRYTFYKDVAPILQENCQECHRPAGANFGGMIAPMSLIRYEEVRPWAKSIIKQIQSREMPPWDADAKHKGQFRNERTLEDSEIALITQWVDSGAPRGNPKDAPVPRTFEAFEGWMIGEPDLIVAMPEPYHVSDDVYDQYTAFSVDLSDADLPEDVWITSFQCKPGSKIIHHFNCHLLPPTDGKLPPAQDKPESS
;
A
#
# COMPACT_ATOMS: atom_id res chain seq x y z
N MET A 1 13.51 29.39 -62.79
CA MET A 1 14.09 29.41 -61.42
C MET A 1 13.10 28.73 -60.48
N ARG A 2 13.43 27.54 -59.96
CA ARG A 2 12.66 26.87 -58.91
C ARG A 2 13.59 26.75 -57.70
N PHE A 3 13.27 27.46 -56.62
CA PHE A 3 14.01 27.41 -55.36
C PHE A 3 13.42 26.28 -54.50
N ASN A 4 14.20 25.24 -54.23
CA ASN A 4 13.90 24.25 -53.19
C ASN A 4 14.40 24.83 -51.85
N PHE A 5 13.49 25.04 -50.90
CA PHE A 5 13.85 25.26 -49.51
C PHE A 5 13.86 23.92 -48.78
N LEU A 6 15.04 23.50 -48.33
CA LEU A 6 15.23 22.36 -47.44
C LEU A 6 15.01 22.86 -46.00
N ALA A 7 13.89 22.48 -45.37
CA ALA A 7 13.63 22.79 -43.97
C ALA A 7 14.35 21.76 -43.08
N CYS A 8 15.32 22.22 -42.29
CA CYS A 8 16.03 21.41 -41.30
C CYS A 8 15.17 21.37 -40.03
N ALA A 9 14.63 20.20 -39.68
CA ALA A 9 13.87 20.01 -38.45
C ALA A 9 14.83 19.80 -37.27
N ILE A 10 14.89 20.78 -36.37
CA ILE A 10 15.64 20.68 -35.10
C ILE A 10 14.74 19.96 -34.10
N ALA A 11 15.11 18.75 -33.69
CA ALA A 11 14.46 18.03 -32.60
C ALA A 11 14.85 18.69 -31.27
N LEU A 12 13.88 19.32 -30.59
CA LEU A 12 14.04 19.79 -29.21
C LEU A 12 13.93 18.59 -28.27
N SER A 13 15.06 18.14 -27.72
CA SER A 13 15.06 17.27 -26.54
C SER A 13 14.64 18.08 -25.31
N THR A 14 13.52 17.71 -24.71
CA THR A 14 13.07 18.26 -23.43
C THR A 14 13.96 17.75 -22.31
N VAL A 15 14.83 18.61 -21.79
CA VAL A 15 15.60 18.34 -20.58
C VAL A 15 14.68 18.52 -19.39
N VAL A 16 14.47 17.45 -18.61
CA VAL A 16 13.77 17.53 -17.33
C VAL A 16 14.72 18.15 -16.31
N SER A 17 14.46 19.38 -15.87
CA SER A 17 15.22 20.04 -14.82
C SER A 17 14.80 19.54 -13.45
N VAL A 18 15.66 18.75 -12.80
CA VAL A 18 15.60 18.54 -11.35
C VAL A 18 16.11 19.82 -10.68
N SER A 19 15.21 20.55 -10.02
CA SER A 19 15.58 21.76 -9.29
C SER A 19 15.90 21.41 -7.84
N VAL A 20 17.14 21.60 -7.42
CA VAL A 20 17.59 21.44 -6.03
C VAL A 20 17.29 22.73 -5.24
N ASP A 21 17.20 22.71 -3.90
CA ASP A 21 17.06 23.96 -3.13
C ASP A 21 18.27 24.90 -3.37
N ALA A 22 18.21 26.15 -2.88
CA ALA A 22 19.27 27.14 -3.09
C ALA A 22 20.66 26.69 -2.58
N GLU A 23 20.73 25.60 -1.81
CA GLU A 23 21.94 24.98 -1.26
C GLU A 23 22.21 23.56 -1.81
N GLY A 24 21.46 23.10 -2.81
CA GLY A 24 21.69 21.78 -3.41
C GLY A 24 21.13 20.60 -2.59
N ARG A 25 20.19 20.83 -1.67
CA ARG A 25 19.60 19.77 -0.82
C ARG A 25 18.21 19.36 -1.28
N TYR A 26 17.89 18.07 -1.07
CA TYR A 26 16.53 17.56 -1.18
C TYR A 26 15.66 18.11 -0.05
N THR A 27 14.37 18.30 -0.32
CA THR A 27 13.38 18.82 0.63
C THR A 27 12.14 17.95 0.69
N PHE A 28 11.39 18.03 1.79
CA PHE A 28 10.21 17.20 1.97
C PHE A 28 9.18 17.40 0.87
N TYR A 29 8.70 18.63 0.67
CA TYR A 29 7.57 18.85 -0.23
C TYR A 29 7.90 18.56 -1.69
N LYS A 30 9.10 18.91 -2.13
CA LYS A 30 9.48 18.77 -3.53
C LYS A 30 9.90 17.36 -3.90
N ASP A 31 10.71 16.72 -3.04
CA ASP A 31 11.49 15.56 -3.43
C ASP A 31 11.00 14.28 -2.71
N VAL A 32 10.69 14.36 -1.42
CA VAL A 32 10.30 13.18 -0.61
C VAL A 32 8.81 12.90 -0.66
N ALA A 33 7.96 13.93 -0.60
CA ALA A 33 6.51 13.78 -0.58
C ALA A 33 5.97 13.02 -1.80
N PRO A 34 6.45 13.22 -3.05
CA PRO A 34 6.02 12.42 -4.19
C PRO A 34 6.31 10.92 -4.02
N ILE A 35 7.49 10.57 -3.48
CA ILE A 35 7.89 9.17 -3.27
C ILE A 35 7.00 8.52 -2.21
N LEU A 36 6.75 9.22 -1.09
CA LEU A 36 5.86 8.73 -0.04
C LEU A 36 4.41 8.63 -0.53
N GLN A 37 3.96 9.55 -1.38
CA GLN A 37 2.62 9.54 -1.95
C GLN A 37 2.34 8.34 -2.85
N GLU A 38 3.34 7.92 -3.63
CA GLU A 38 3.27 6.74 -4.49
C GLU A 38 3.36 5.45 -3.69
N ASN A 39 4.36 5.35 -2.81
CA ASN A 39 4.75 4.06 -2.22
C ASN A 39 4.22 3.82 -0.80
N CYS A 40 3.80 4.86 -0.07
CA CYS A 40 3.52 4.76 1.37
C CYS A 40 2.13 5.23 1.78
N GLN A 41 1.60 6.30 1.18
CA GLN A 41 0.36 6.94 1.63
C GLN A 41 -0.91 6.11 1.36
N GLU A 42 -0.82 5.00 0.63
CA GLU A 42 -1.91 4.04 0.54
C GLU A 42 -2.24 3.44 1.92
N CYS A 43 -1.21 3.19 2.73
CA CYS A 43 -1.33 2.59 4.07
C CYS A 43 -0.97 3.57 5.21
N HIS A 44 -0.22 4.64 4.95
CA HIS A 44 0.18 5.59 5.98
C HIS A 44 -0.67 6.86 5.96
N ARG A 45 -1.96 6.70 6.29
CA ARG A 45 -2.97 7.77 6.29
C ARG A 45 -3.29 8.27 7.70
N PRO A 46 -3.81 9.51 7.85
CA PRO A 46 -4.38 9.98 9.10
C PRO A 46 -5.45 9.02 9.63
N ALA A 47 -5.44 8.81 10.95
CA ALA A 47 -6.40 7.96 11.67
C ALA A 47 -6.47 6.48 11.24
N GLY A 48 -5.46 5.94 10.54
CA GLY A 48 -5.38 4.52 10.22
C GLY A 48 -6.43 4.03 9.22
N ALA A 49 -7.03 4.94 8.44
CA ALA A 49 -8.07 4.61 7.47
C ALA A 49 -7.46 3.94 6.22
N ASN A 50 -6.95 2.71 6.38
CA ASN A 50 -6.34 1.98 5.27
C ASN A 50 -7.20 0.83 4.78
N PHE A 51 -6.83 0.37 3.60
CA PHE A 51 -7.47 -0.70 2.86
C PHE A 51 -7.71 -1.94 3.74
N GLY A 52 -8.94 -2.44 3.76
CA GLY A 52 -9.29 -3.68 4.47
C GLY A 52 -9.17 -3.62 6.00
N GLY A 53 -9.06 -2.45 6.62
CA GLY A 53 -9.00 -2.32 8.09
C GLY A 53 -7.60 -2.44 8.70
N MET A 54 -6.55 -2.63 7.88
CA MET A 54 -5.16 -2.56 8.34
C MET A 54 -4.81 -1.14 8.79
N ILE A 55 -4.08 -0.97 9.88
CA ILE A 55 -3.74 0.36 10.42
C ILE A 55 -2.22 0.48 10.48
N ALA A 56 -1.65 1.37 9.66
CA ALA A 56 -0.26 1.77 9.86
C ALA A 56 -0.19 2.71 11.07
N PRO A 57 0.88 2.64 11.88
CA PRO A 57 0.92 3.31 13.18
C PRO A 57 1.04 4.83 13.09
N MET A 58 1.34 5.39 11.92
CA MET A 58 1.51 6.82 11.69
C MET A 58 1.11 7.25 10.28
N SER A 59 0.69 8.51 10.16
CA SER A 59 0.49 9.20 8.88
C SER A 59 1.82 9.60 8.27
N LEU A 60 1.96 9.42 6.95
CA LEU A 60 3.09 9.91 6.16
C LEU A 60 2.66 10.95 5.10
N ILE A 61 1.60 11.71 5.41
CA ILE A 61 1.07 12.74 4.51
C ILE A 61 1.70 14.11 4.76
N ARG A 62 1.61 14.65 6.00
CA ARG A 62 2.10 15.99 6.31
C ARG A 62 3.52 15.95 6.85
N TYR A 63 4.31 16.99 6.57
CA TYR A 63 5.69 17.09 7.05
C TYR A 63 5.82 16.92 8.57
N GLU A 64 4.92 17.54 9.33
CA GLU A 64 4.92 17.48 10.79
C GLU A 64 4.68 16.06 11.30
N GLU A 65 3.93 15.26 10.56
CA GLU A 65 3.66 13.86 10.86
C GLU A 65 4.83 12.97 10.46
N VAL A 66 5.46 13.25 9.31
CA VAL A 66 6.57 12.45 8.75
C VAL A 66 7.88 12.67 9.51
N ARG A 67 8.22 13.93 9.81
CA ARG A 67 9.54 14.32 10.35
C ARG A 67 9.97 13.54 11.60
N PRO A 68 9.11 13.28 12.61
CA PRO A 68 9.49 12.48 13.77
C PRO A 68 9.95 11.06 13.43
N TRP A 69 9.48 10.51 12.30
CA TRP A 69 9.77 9.15 11.85
C TRP A 69 10.91 9.04 10.83
N ALA A 70 11.54 10.16 10.45
CA ALA A 70 12.55 10.21 9.38
C ALA A 70 13.64 9.13 9.51
N LYS A 71 14.18 8.92 10.71
CA LYS A 71 15.19 7.87 10.96
C LYS A 71 14.62 6.46 10.85
N SER A 72 13.40 6.24 11.33
CA SER A 72 12.73 4.94 11.23
C SER A 72 12.39 4.61 9.78
N ILE A 73 11.96 5.60 8.98
CA ILE A 73 11.69 5.44 7.55
C ILE A 73 12.94 4.93 6.85
N ILE A 74 14.11 5.57 7.06
CA ILE A 74 15.38 5.12 6.47
C ILE A 74 15.69 3.68 6.84
N LYS A 75 15.58 3.33 8.14
CA LYS A 75 15.86 1.98 8.60
C LYS A 75 15.02 0.96 7.81
N GLN A 76 13.72 1.21 7.66
CA GLN A 76 12.81 0.26 6.99
C GLN A 76 13.01 0.20 5.47
N ILE A 77 13.30 1.33 4.80
CA ILE A 77 13.52 1.32 3.34
C ILE A 77 14.90 0.74 2.99
N GLN A 78 15.91 0.92 3.84
CA GLN A 78 17.24 0.34 3.63
C GLN A 78 17.25 -1.17 3.86
N SER A 79 16.47 -1.68 4.81
CA SER A 79 16.28 -3.14 4.98
C SER A 79 15.32 -3.73 3.94
N ARG A 80 14.68 -2.90 3.10
CA ARG A 80 13.62 -3.27 2.15
C ARG A 80 12.41 -3.95 2.81
N GLU A 81 12.20 -3.71 4.10
CA GLU A 81 10.96 -4.09 4.79
C GLU A 81 9.78 -3.20 4.37
N MET A 82 10.07 -1.98 3.90
CA MET A 82 9.07 -1.03 3.43
C MET A 82 9.41 -0.47 2.04
N PRO A 83 8.41 -0.27 1.17
CA PRO A 83 7.03 -0.77 1.30
C PRO A 83 7.00 -2.32 1.26
N PRO A 84 6.03 -2.99 1.92
CA PRO A 84 5.94 -4.44 1.88
C PRO A 84 5.61 -4.91 0.46
N TRP A 85 6.51 -5.70 -0.13
CA TRP A 85 6.35 -6.25 -1.47
C TRP A 85 7.17 -7.54 -1.62
N ASP A 86 6.48 -8.68 -1.58
CA ASP A 86 7.13 -9.99 -1.55
C ASP A 86 7.57 -10.50 -2.94
N ALA A 87 7.19 -9.81 -4.01
CA ALA A 87 7.56 -10.25 -5.35
C ALA A 87 9.05 -10.00 -5.61
N ASP A 88 9.72 -11.02 -6.13
CA ASP A 88 11.14 -10.97 -6.49
C ASP A 88 11.42 -9.82 -7.49
N ALA A 89 12.46 -9.05 -7.22
CA ALA A 89 12.87 -7.89 -8.01
C ALA A 89 13.10 -8.20 -9.50
N LYS A 90 13.38 -9.46 -9.88
CA LYS A 90 13.48 -9.88 -11.28
C LYS A 90 12.18 -9.70 -12.08
N HIS A 91 11.04 -9.59 -11.40
CA HIS A 91 9.72 -9.41 -12.00
C HIS A 91 9.24 -7.96 -11.96
N LYS A 92 10.12 -7.02 -11.65
CA LYS A 92 9.79 -5.60 -11.62
C LYS A 92 9.17 -5.11 -12.93
N GLY A 93 8.09 -4.35 -12.81
CA GLY A 93 7.29 -3.81 -13.91
C GLY A 93 6.27 -4.79 -14.50
N GLN A 94 6.15 -6.01 -13.97
CA GLN A 94 5.22 -7.03 -14.50
C GLN A 94 3.87 -7.02 -13.78
N PHE A 95 3.84 -6.59 -12.51
CA PHE A 95 2.64 -6.65 -11.68
C PHE A 95 1.91 -5.31 -11.63
N ARG A 96 0.59 -5.37 -11.53
CA ARG A 96 -0.23 -4.19 -11.22
C ARG A 96 -0.04 -3.81 -9.75
N ASN A 97 -0.02 -2.50 -9.47
CA ASN A 97 0.12 -1.94 -8.13
C ASN A 97 1.40 -2.36 -7.41
N GLU A 98 2.48 -2.56 -8.18
CA GLU A 98 3.81 -2.79 -7.63
C GLU A 98 4.25 -1.61 -6.76
N ARG A 99 4.79 -1.93 -5.59
CA ARG A 99 5.29 -0.96 -4.61
C ARG A 99 6.73 -1.31 -4.30
N THR A 100 7.65 -0.69 -5.02
CA THR A 100 9.08 -0.87 -4.79
C THR A 100 9.75 0.49 -4.87
N LEU A 101 10.72 0.72 -4.00
CA LEU A 101 11.59 1.89 -4.12
C LEU A 101 12.79 1.57 -5.00
N GLU A 102 13.10 2.48 -5.92
CA GLU A 102 14.38 2.50 -6.62
C GLU A 102 15.52 2.85 -5.65
N ASP A 103 16.72 2.37 -5.96
CA ASP A 103 17.92 2.71 -5.17
C ASP A 103 18.16 4.24 -5.13
N SER A 104 17.81 4.95 -6.19
CA SER A 104 17.85 6.41 -6.26
C SER A 104 16.86 7.08 -5.31
N GLU A 105 15.66 6.52 -5.15
CA GLU A 105 14.65 7.02 -4.21
C GLU A 105 15.09 6.80 -2.76
N ILE A 106 15.64 5.61 -2.45
CA ILE A 106 16.21 5.30 -1.14
C ILE A 106 17.37 6.26 -0.82
N ALA A 107 18.27 6.49 -1.77
CA ALA A 107 19.39 7.41 -1.61
C ALA A 107 18.93 8.86 -1.40
N LEU A 108 17.92 9.30 -2.14
CA LEU A 108 17.32 10.64 -2.01
C LEU A 108 16.73 10.84 -0.61
N ILE A 109 15.90 9.91 -0.14
CA ILE A 109 15.32 9.97 1.21
C ILE A 109 16.44 9.94 2.26
N THR A 110 17.45 9.10 2.06
CA THR A 110 18.61 9.00 2.96
C THR A 110 19.31 10.36 3.10
N GLN A 111 19.68 10.98 1.97
CA GLN A 111 20.33 12.28 1.96
C GLN A 111 19.45 13.39 2.55
N TRP A 112 18.14 13.35 2.32
CA TRP A 112 17.20 14.29 2.94
C TRP A 112 17.25 14.22 4.46
N VAL A 113 17.20 13.02 5.06
CA VAL A 113 17.27 12.88 6.52
C VAL A 113 18.65 13.23 7.07
N ASP A 114 19.72 12.81 6.41
CA ASP A 114 21.10 13.12 6.81
C ASP A 114 21.34 14.64 6.80
N SER A 115 20.65 15.36 5.93
CA SER A 115 20.65 16.83 5.86
C SER A 115 19.74 17.50 6.90
N GLY A 116 19.20 16.75 7.87
CA GLY A 116 18.32 17.26 8.93
C GLY A 116 16.83 17.29 8.57
N ALA A 117 16.43 16.57 7.53
CA ALA A 117 15.05 16.46 7.05
C ALA A 117 14.41 17.84 6.75
N PRO A 118 15.01 18.69 5.89
CA PRO A 118 14.49 20.03 5.64
C PRO A 118 13.09 20.00 5.02
N ARG A 119 12.22 20.90 5.50
CA ARG A 119 10.82 21.01 5.06
C ARG A 119 10.67 21.39 3.58
N GLY A 120 11.45 22.36 3.11
CA GLY A 120 11.21 23.02 1.84
C GLY A 120 9.95 23.88 1.83
N ASN A 121 9.54 24.31 0.64
CA ASN A 121 8.38 25.17 0.43
C ASN A 121 7.11 24.33 0.19
N PRO A 122 6.03 24.50 0.99
CA PRO A 122 4.76 23.81 0.78
C PRO A 122 4.14 23.99 -0.62
N LYS A 123 4.50 25.05 -1.35
CA LYS A 123 4.03 25.28 -2.72
C LYS A 123 4.63 24.33 -3.75
N ASP A 124 5.74 23.66 -3.41
CA ASP A 124 6.39 22.68 -4.27
C ASP A 124 5.84 21.27 -4.05
N ALA A 125 4.84 21.11 -3.18
CA ALA A 125 4.22 19.83 -2.87
C ALA A 125 3.52 19.21 -4.09
N PRO A 126 3.54 17.88 -4.24
CA PRO A 126 2.67 17.22 -5.21
C PRO A 126 1.20 17.49 -4.88
N VAL A 127 0.35 17.37 -5.90
CA VAL A 127 -1.11 17.42 -5.69
C VAL A 127 -1.48 16.31 -4.72
N PRO A 128 -2.12 16.61 -3.57
CA PRO A 128 -2.48 15.59 -2.59
C PRO A 128 -3.37 14.51 -3.20
N ARG A 129 -3.11 13.24 -2.86
CA ARG A 129 -4.01 12.16 -3.24
C ARG A 129 -5.35 12.32 -2.55
N THR A 130 -6.41 12.10 -3.31
CA THR A 130 -7.74 11.84 -2.77
C THR A 130 -7.84 10.37 -2.48
N PHE A 131 -8.09 10.03 -1.23
CA PHE A 131 -8.43 8.67 -0.83
C PHE A 131 -9.94 8.61 -0.71
N GLU A 132 -10.54 7.58 -1.30
CA GLU A 132 -11.95 7.32 -1.04
C GLU A 132 -12.11 7.02 0.45
N ALA A 133 -13.05 7.71 1.09
CA ALA A 133 -13.39 7.45 2.49
C ALA A 133 -13.94 6.03 2.55
N PHE A 134 -13.19 5.11 3.19
CA PHE A 134 -13.61 3.72 3.32
C PHE A 134 -14.63 3.58 4.46
N GLU A 135 -15.86 3.95 4.18
CA GLU A 135 -17.03 3.49 4.93
C GLU A 135 -17.86 2.58 4.00
N GLY A 136 -17.70 1.25 4.14
CA GLY A 136 -18.50 0.28 3.37
C GLY A 136 -17.69 -0.81 2.68
N TRP A 137 -18.09 -1.14 1.47
CA TRP A 137 -17.54 -2.22 0.64
C TRP A 137 -16.72 -1.62 -0.52
N MET A 138 -15.56 -2.20 -0.79
CA MET A 138 -14.53 -1.65 -1.69
C MET A 138 -14.77 -1.98 -3.16
N ILE A 139 -15.57 -3.00 -3.42
CA ILE A 139 -15.84 -3.52 -4.78
C ILE A 139 -17.32 -3.35 -5.18
N GLY A 140 -18.05 -2.47 -4.48
CA GLY A 140 -19.50 -2.29 -4.61
C GLY A 140 -20.28 -2.95 -3.48
N GLU A 141 -21.58 -2.68 -3.43
CA GLU A 141 -22.50 -3.30 -2.48
C GLU A 141 -22.59 -4.82 -2.76
N PRO A 142 -22.44 -5.69 -1.77
CA PRO A 142 -22.49 -7.13 -1.98
C PRO A 142 -23.95 -7.62 -2.07
N ASP A 143 -24.19 -8.56 -2.97
CA ASP A 143 -25.47 -9.27 -3.06
C ASP A 143 -25.69 -10.24 -1.90
N LEU A 144 -24.60 -10.75 -1.30
CA LEU A 144 -24.61 -11.69 -0.18
C LEU A 144 -23.52 -11.30 0.85
N ILE A 145 -23.92 -11.20 2.12
CA ILE A 145 -23.00 -11.00 3.24
C ILE A 145 -22.99 -12.28 4.09
N VAL A 146 -21.84 -12.94 4.13
CA VAL A 146 -21.62 -14.13 4.95
C VAL A 146 -20.94 -13.69 6.24
N ALA A 147 -21.65 -13.79 7.36
CA ALA A 147 -21.13 -13.43 8.68
C ALA A 147 -20.71 -14.69 9.46
N MET A 148 -19.73 -14.55 10.34
CA MET A 148 -19.48 -15.57 11.36
C MET A 148 -20.71 -15.66 12.27
N PRO A 149 -21.21 -16.88 12.57
CA PRO A 149 -22.42 -17.04 13.39
C PRO A 149 -22.21 -16.58 14.83
N GLU A 150 -20.99 -16.77 15.36
CA GLU A 150 -20.62 -16.39 16.72
C GLU A 150 -19.34 -15.56 16.73
N PRO A 151 -19.24 -14.52 17.59
CA PRO A 151 -18.00 -13.77 17.79
C PRO A 151 -16.87 -14.66 18.29
N TYR A 152 -15.66 -14.45 17.77
CA TYR A 152 -14.45 -15.05 18.30
C TYR A 152 -13.74 -14.09 19.25
N HIS A 153 -13.51 -14.52 20.49
CA HIS A 153 -12.82 -13.74 21.50
C HIS A 153 -11.34 -14.14 21.59
N VAL A 154 -10.46 -13.16 21.42
CA VAL A 154 -9.00 -13.31 21.61
C VAL A 154 -8.65 -12.77 22.99
N SER A 155 -7.81 -13.49 23.74
CA SER A 155 -7.32 -13.06 25.06
C SER A 155 -6.22 -12.01 24.92
N ASP A 156 -6.10 -11.12 25.91
CA ASP A 156 -5.16 -9.98 25.89
C ASP A 156 -3.68 -10.40 25.95
N ASP A 157 -3.37 -11.64 26.36
CA ASP A 157 -2.02 -12.19 26.50
C ASP A 157 -1.50 -12.92 25.25
N VAL A 158 -2.27 -12.95 24.18
CA VAL A 158 -1.92 -13.60 22.91
C VAL A 158 -1.20 -12.61 21.98
N TYR A 159 0.03 -12.95 21.57
CA TYR A 159 0.84 -12.10 20.70
C TYR A 159 0.62 -12.39 19.20
N ASP A 160 0.58 -13.67 18.82
CA ASP A 160 0.34 -14.11 17.45
C ASP A 160 -0.51 -15.39 17.46
N GLN A 161 -1.62 -15.36 16.74
CA GLN A 161 -2.57 -16.46 16.68
C GLN A 161 -3.15 -16.59 15.27
N TYR A 162 -2.91 -17.76 14.68
CA TYR A 162 -3.55 -18.18 13.45
C TYR A 162 -4.78 -18.99 13.80
N THR A 163 -5.92 -18.64 13.22
CA THR A 163 -7.17 -19.39 13.39
C THR A 163 -7.92 -19.41 12.07
N ALA A 164 -8.53 -20.55 11.78
CA ALA A 164 -9.36 -20.75 10.61
C ALA A 164 -10.82 -20.91 11.03
N PHE A 165 -11.71 -20.24 10.31
CA PHE A 165 -13.15 -20.35 10.47
C PHE A 165 -13.75 -20.75 9.12
N SER A 166 -14.78 -21.60 9.16
CA SER A 166 -15.58 -21.96 7.99
C SER A 166 -17.03 -21.60 8.26
N VAL A 167 -17.69 -21.06 7.24
CA VAL A 167 -19.14 -20.86 7.22
C VAL A 167 -19.66 -21.57 5.99
N ASP A 168 -20.56 -22.52 6.21
CA ASP A 168 -21.23 -23.24 5.14
C ASP A 168 -22.37 -22.37 4.61
N LEU A 169 -22.48 -22.26 3.28
CA LEU A 169 -23.61 -21.59 2.63
C LEU A 169 -24.73 -22.60 2.47
N SER A 170 -25.92 -22.25 2.93
CA SER A 170 -27.12 -23.06 2.81
C SER A 170 -27.86 -22.77 1.49
N ASP A 171 -28.79 -23.66 1.13
CA ASP A 171 -29.72 -23.44 0.03
C ASP A 171 -30.57 -22.15 0.21
N ALA A 172 -30.70 -21.65 1.44
CA ALA A 172 -31.38 -20.37 1.70
C ALA A 172 -30.48 -19.16 1.36
N ASP A 173 -29.16 -19.31 1.50
CA ASP A 173 -28.18 -18.26 1.16
C ASP A 173 -27.94 -18.21 -0.35
N LEU A 174 -27.95 -19.38 -1.01
CA LEU A 174 -27.78 -19.55 -2.45
C LEU A 174 -28.88 -20.48 -3.01
N PRO A 175 -30.07 -19.96 -3.34
CA PRO A 175 -31.19 -20.77 -3.81
C PRO A 175 -31.03 -21.33 -5.23
N GLU A 176 -30.06 -20.82 -5.99
CA GLU A 176 -29.72 -21.27 -7.33
C GLU A 176 -28.21 -21.18 -7.58
N ASP A 177 -27.72 -21.92 -8.58
CA ASP A 177 -26.32 -21.88 -8.98
C ASP A 177 -25.98 -20.50 -9.57
N VAL A 178 -24.99 -19.81 -8.99
CA VAL A 178 -24.56 -18.48 -9.42
C VAL A 178 -23.06 -18.42 -9.72
N TRP A 179 -22.68 -17.48 -10.59
CA TRP A 179 -21.28 -17.15 -10.81
C TRP A 179 -20.81 -16.11 -9.80
N ILE A 180 -19.71 -16.39 -9.13
CA ILE A 180 -19.04 -15.42 -8.26
C ILE A 180 -18.04 -14.64 -9.09
N THR A 181 -18.29 -13.35 -9.28
CA THR A 181 -17.39 -12.43 -10.01
C THR A 181 -16.35 -11.79 -9.10
N SER A 182 -16.67 -11.67 -7.81
CA SER A 182 -15.83 -11.01 -6.82
C SER A 182 -16.28 -11.39 -5.41
N PHE A 183 -15.35 -11.42 -4.47
CA PHE A 183 -15.65 -11.50 -3.05
C PHE A 183 -14.73 -10.55 -2.30
N GLN A 184 -15.21 -10.03 -1.17
CA GLN A 184 -14.43 -9.18 -0.29
C GLN A 184 -14.64 -9.63 1.14
N CYS A 185 -13.54 -9.69 1.89
CA CYS A 185 -13.59 -9.92 3.32
C CYS A 185 -13.42 -8.62 4.10
N LYS A 186 -14.14 -8.54 5.23
CA LYS A 186 -14.15 -7.39 6.12
C LYS A 186 -13.88 -7.86 7.55
N PRO A 187 -12.74 -7.48 8.17
CA PRO A 187 -12.47 -7.87 9.54
C PRO A 187 -13.45 -7.18 10.51
N GLY A 188 -13.91 -7.93 11.50
CA GLY A 188 -14.82 -7.43 12.55
C GLY A 188 -14.13 -6.62 13.65
N SER A 189 -12.80 -6.66 13.72
CA SER A 189 -11.99 -5.97 14.74
C SER A 189 -10.67 -5.45 14.16
N LYS A 190 -10.18 -4.33 14.72
CA LYS A 190 -8.91 -3.70 14.35
C LYS A 190 -7.67 -4.48 14.81
N ILE A 191 -7.84 -5.50 15.64
CA ILE A 191 -6.74 -6.35 16.12
C ILE A 191 -6.29 -7.37 15.06
N ILE A 192 -7.09 -7.61 14.03
CA ILE A 192 -6.77 -8.53 12.95
C ILE A 192 -5.75 -7.86 12.04
N HIS A 193 -4.53 -8.39 12.00
CA HIS A 193 -3.44 -7.86 11.18
C HIS A 193 -3.40 -8.50 9.78
N HIS A 194 -3.56 -9.82 9.70
CA HIS A 194 -3.64 -10.58 8.44
C HIS A 194 -4.86 -11.50 8.47
N PHE A 195 -5.52 -11.64 7.34
CA PHE A 195 -6.56 -12.66 7.14
C PHE A 195 -6.56 -13.10 5.68
N ASN A 196 -6.82 -14.38 5.46
CA ASN A 196 -7.03 -14.94 4.14
C ASN A 196 -8.46 -15.47 4.06
N CYS A 197 -9.09 -15.25 2.92
CA CYS A 197 -10.42 -15.77 2.65
C CYS A 197 -10.38 -16.67 1.44
N HIS A 198 -10.98 -17.85 1.60
CA HIS A 198 -11.05 -18.88 0.58
C HIS A 198 -12.50 -19.26 0.37
N LEU A 199 -12.90 -19.37 -0.90
CA LEU A 199 -14.13 -20.05 -1.27
C LEU A 199 -13.78 -21.51 -1.56
N LEU A 200 -14.39 -22.43 -0.82
CA LEU A 200 -14.18 -23.87 -1.01
C LEU A 200 -15.38 -24.46 -1.76
N PRO A 201 -15.16 -25.29 -2.79
CA PRO A 201 -16.24 -26.01 -3.45
C PRO A 201 -16.82 -27.09 -2.51
N PRO A 202 -18.03 -27.61 -2.79
CA PRO A 202 -18.76 -28.52 -1.90
C PRO A 202 -18.07 -29.87 -1.62
N THR A 203 -17.02 -30.23 -2.35
CA THR A 203 -16.59 -31.62 -2.48
C THR A 203 -15.45 -32.07 -1.57
N ASP A 204 -14.85 -31.18 -0.78
CA ASP A 204 -13.70 -31.58 0.02
C ASP A 204 -13.48 -30.85 1.34
N GLY A 205 -14.04 -29.65 1.57
CA GLY A 205 -14.23 -29.00 2.88
C GLY A 205 -13.01 -28.89 3.83
N LYS A 206 -11.83 -29.34 3.40
CA LYS A 206 -10.63 -29.40 4.22
C LYS A 206 -9.99 -28.02 4.19
N LEU A 207 -10.13 -27.32 5.31
CA LEU A 207 -9.32 -26.15 5.60
C LEU A 207 -7.84 -26.56 5.45
N PRO A 208 -6.97 -25.69 4.90
CA PRO A 208 -5.54 -25.85 5.12
C PRO A 208 -5.33 -26.01 6.64
N PRO A 209 -4.45 -26.92 7.09
CA PRO A 209 -4.18 -27.05 8.52
C PRO A 209 -3.86 -25.67 9.08
N ALA A 210 -4.43 -25.34 10.24
CA ALA A 210 -3.98 -24.17 10.98
C ALA A 210 -2.45 -24.27 11.02
N GLN A 211 -1.75 -23.26 10.49
CA GLN A 211 -0.31 -23.26 10.59
C GLN A 211 0.02 -23.15 12.07
N ASP A 212 0.34 -24.27 12.71
CA ASP A 212 1.10 -24.26 13.94
C ASP A 212 2.42 -23.59 13.59
N LYS A 213 2.53 -22.29 13.89
CA LYS A 213 3.69 -21.37 13.74
C LYS A 213 4.64 -21.66 12.55
N PRO A 214 4.90 -20.70 11.65
CA PRO A 214 6.16 -20.79 10.89
C PRO A 214 7.32 -20.86 11.88
N GLU A 215 8.16 -21.90 11.75
CA GLU A 215 9.45 -21.96 12.41
C GLU A 215 10.15 -20.62 12.20
N SER A 216 10.52 -19.98 13.31
CA SER A 216 11.34 -18.77 13.28
C SER A 216 12.67 -19.12 12.60
N SER A 217 12.88 -18.60 11.39
CA SER A 217 14.20 -18.44 10.79
C SER A 217 14.54 -16.96 10.70
#